data_AF-A0A7C1QB00-F1
#
_entry.id   AF-A0A7C1QB00-F1
#
_cell.length_a   1.000
_cell.length_b   1.000
_cell.length_c   1.000
_cell.angle_alpha   90.00
_cell.angle_beta   90.00
_cell.angle_gamma   90.00
#
_symmetry.space_group_name_H-M   'P 1'
#
loop_
_entity.id
_entity.type
_entity.pdbx_description
1 polymer ?
#
loop_
_entity_poly.entity_id
_entity_poly.type
_entity_poly.pdbx_seq_one_letter_code
_entity_poly.pdbx_strand_id
1 'polypeptide(L)'
;MKPCYLLLTLSLLLLSCSRAAPPATGSFSQSKNKEIVQITPRKPTRVTLRRNSSGAYTWELRGDDVGEITAIDQRLREYVGDGKATKGRVKQ
;
A
#
# COMPACT_ATOMS: atom_id res chain seq x y z
N MET A 1 -34.20 36.91 49.92
CA MET A 1 -32.84 37.25 49.45
C MET A 1 -32.97 38.10 48.19
N LYS A 2 -32.36 39.29 48.16
CA LYS A 2 -32.67 40.35 47.19
C LYS A 2 -32.26 39.92 45.77
N PRO A 3 -33.13 40.07 44.76
CA PRO A 3 -32.87 39.62 43.38
C PRO A 3 -31.60 40.23 42.78
N CYS A 4 -31.16 41.38 43.29
CA CYS A 4 -29.89 42.01 42.91
C CYS A 4 -28.66 41.14 43.20
N TYR A 5 -28.67 40.32 44.27
CA TYR A 5 -27.51 39.48 44.60
C TYR A 5 -27.36 38.32 43.61
N LEU A 6 -28.49 37.79 43.11
CA LEU A 6 -28.54 36.70 42.13
C LEU A 6 -28.07 37.18 40.74
N LEU A 7 -28.44 38.41 40.36
CA LEU A 7 -27.93 39.05 39.14
C LEU A 7 -26.43 39.35 39.22
N LEU A 8 -25.93 39.72 40.40
CA LEU A 8 -24.51 40.03 40.59
C LEU A 8 -23.63 38.78 40.54
N THR A 9 -24.09 37.65 41.10
CA THR A 9 -23.36 36.38 41.01
C THR A 9 -23.39 35.81 39.58
N LEU A 10 -24.50 35.99 38.86
CA LEU A 10 -24.64 35.53 37.48
C LEU A 10 -23.73 36.31 36.52
N SER A 11 -23.56 37.63 36.73
CA SER A 11 -22.66 38.44 35.91
C SER A 11 -21.18 38.07 36.10
N LEU A 12 -20.76 37.79 37.34
CA LEU A 12 -19.39 37.33 37.62
C LEU A 12 -19.08 35.96 37.00
N LEU A 13 -20.07 35.06 36.96
CA LEU A 13 -19.93 33.75 36.36
C LEU A 13 -19.71 33.84 34.84
N LEU A 14 -20.48 34.69 34.15
CA LEU A 14 -20.37 34.89 32.71
C LEU A 14 -19.04 35.52 32.29
N LEU A 15 -18.49 36.42 33.12
CA LEU A 15 -17.20 37.08 32.87
C LEU A 15 -16.00 36.11 32.98
N SER A 16 -16.15 35.02 33.74
CA SER A 16 -15.12 34.00 33.90
C SER A 16 -15.09 32.98 32.75
N CYS A 17 -16.17 32.89 31.96
CA CYS A 17 -16.31 31.95 30.84
C CYS A 17 -15.77 32.47 29.49
N SER A 18 -15.38 33.74 29.38
CA SER A 18 -14.99 34.34 28.09
C SER A 18 -13.50 34.19 27.72
N ARG A 19 -12.71 33.43 28.48
CA ARG A 19 -11.31 33.14 28.11
C ARG A 19 -11.27 32.03 27.07
N ALA A 20 -11.63 32.37 25.83
CA ALA A 20 -11.38 31.52 24.67
C ALA A 20 -9.87 31.39 24.46
N ALA A 21 -9.36 30.15 24.49
CA ALA A 21 -7.99 29.85 24.13
C ALA A 21 -7.75 30.30 22.67
N PRO A 22 -6.60 30.94 22.36
CA PRO A 22 -6.30 31.31 20.99
C PRO A 22 -6.28 30.04 20.13
N PRO A 23 -6.90 30.04 18.93
CA PRO A 23 -6.76 28.93 18.01
C PRO A 23 -5.26 28.80 17.70
N ALA A 24 -4.70 27.63 18.01
CA ALA A 24 -3.35 27.30 17.60
C ALA A 24 -3.32 27.30 16.06
N THR A 25 -2.97 28.44 15.47
CA THR A 25 -2.68 28.59 14.05
C THR A 25 -1.31 27.97 13.77
N GLY A 26 -1.20 26.67 14.02
CA GLY A 26 -0.18 25.83 13.43
C GLY A 26 -0.49 25.76 11.94
N SER A 27 -0.04 26.77 11.18
CA SER A 27 -0.05 26.70 9.73
C SER A 27 0.75 25.47 9.31
N PHE A 28 0.06 24.43 8.87
CA PHE A 28 0.69 23.30 8.22
C PHE A 28 1.26 23.80 6.90
N SER A 29 2.50 24.29 6.95
CA SER A 29 3.26 24.66 5.76
C SER A 29 3.73 23.36 5.12
N GLN A 30 2.86 22.80 4.26
CA GLN A 30 3.23 21.71 3.37
C GLN A 30 4.24 22.28 2.37
N SER A 31 5.54 22.07 2.63
CA SER A 31 6.55 22.30 1.61
C SER A 31 6.21 21.38 0.45
N LYS A 32 5.72 21.97 -0.66
CA LYS A 32 5.57 21.24 -1.92
C LYS A 32 6.97 20.91 -2.39
N ASN A 33 7.48 19.75 -1.95
CA ASN A 33 8.65 19.13 -2.53
C ASN A 33 8.34 18.93 -4.02
N LYS A 34 8.92 19.80 -4.86
CA LYS A 34 8.70 19.81 -6.32
C LYS A 34 9.37 18.63 -7.03
N GLU A 35 10.01 17.73 -6.28
CA GLU A 35 10.79 16.61 -6.81
C GLU A 35 10.13 15.26 -6.50
N ILE A 36 8.81 15.22 -6.36
CA ILE A 36 8.09 13.94 -6.47
C ILE A 36 7.99 13.60 -7.96
N VAL A 37 9.07 13.02 -8.48
CA VAL A 37 9.11 12.46 -9.83
C VAL A 37 8.18 11.25 -9.85
N GLN A 38 7.08 11.34 -10.59
CA GLN A 38 6.14 10.24 -10.76
C GLN A 38 6.78 9.18 -11.66
N ILE A 39 7.47 8.21 -11.06
CA ILE A 39 8.02 7.07 -11.80
C ILE A 39 6.85 6.16 -12.18
N THR A 40 6.58 6.01 -13.49
CA THR A 40 5.56 5.06 -13.94
C THR A 40 6.09 3.64 -13.72
N PRO A 41 5.41 2.80 -12.94
CA PRO A 41 5.84 1.43 -12.71
C PRO A 41 5.83 0.64 -14.02
N ARG A 42 6.80 -0.24 -14.20
CA ARG A 42 6.85 -1.14 -15.36
C ARG A 42 5.69 -2.13 -15.28
N LYS A 43 5.05 -2.39 -16.42
CA LYS A 43 3.98 -3.40 -16.50
C LYS A 43 4.59 -4.78 -16.29
N PRO A 44 4.05 -5.62 -15.39
CA PRO A 44 4.60 -6.94 -15.14
C PRO A 44 4.27 -7.92 -16.26
N THR A 45 5.15 -8.89 -16.49
CA THR A 45 4.87 -10.01 -17.39
C THR A 45 3.83 -10.96 -16.78
N ARG A 46 2.74 -11.21 -17.50
CA ARG A 46 1.65 -12.10 -17.10
C ARG A 46 1.97 -13.54 -17.50
N VAL A 47 1.84 -14.45 -16.53
CA VAL A 47 1.98 -15.90 -16.72
C VAL A 47 0.63 -16.58 -16.54
N THR A 48 0.18 -17.33 -17.53
CA THR A 48 -1.03 -18.16 -17.43
C THR A 48 -0.64 -19.63 -17.50
N LEU A 49 -0.63 -20.31 -16.35
CA LEU A 49 -0.28 -21.72 -16.25
C LEU A 49 -1.55 -22.59 -16.35
N ARG A 50 -1.51 -23.65 -17.16
CA ARG A 50 -2.61 -24.60 -17.35
C ARG A 50 -2.07 -26.03 -17.23
N ARG A 51 -2.80 -26.88 -16.54
CA ARG A 51 -2.53 -28.31 -16.47
C ARG A 51 -3.48 -29.05 -17.39
N ASN A 52 -2.95 -29.95 -18.23
CA ASN A 52 -3.78 -30.77 -19.10
C ASN A 52 -4.24 -32.06 -18.38
N SER A 53 -5.13 -32.83 -19.03
CA SER A 53 -5.63 -34.10 -18.50
C SER A 53 -4.55 -35.17 -18.35
N SER A 54 -3.46 -35.10 -19.11
CA SER A 54 -2.30 -35.99 -18.96
C SER A 54 -1.40 -35.61 -17.78
N GLY A 55 -1.76 -34.57 -17.03
CA GLY A 55 -1.01 -34.09 -15.87
C GLY A 55 0.20 -33.21 -16.20
N ALA A 56 0.47 -32.96 -17.47
CA ALA A 56 1.52 -32.06 -17.94
C ALA A 56 1.07 -30.59 -17.85
N TYR A 57 2.04 -29.71 -17.64
CA TYR A 57 1.82 -28.28 -17.56
C TYR A 57 2.16 -27.60 -18.88
N THR A 58 1.39 -26.57 -19.19
CA THR A 58 1.55 -25.69 -20.35
C THR A 58 1.37 -24.26 -19.86
N TRP A 59 2.07 -23.30 -20.43
CA TRP A 59 1.96 -21.91 -20.03
C TRP A 59 1.95 -20.95 -21.22
N GLU A 60 1.31 -19.81 -21.00
CA GLU A 60 1.30 -18.66 -21.93
C GLU A 60 1.90 -17.45 -21.21
N LEU A 61 2.82 -16.75 -21.88
CA LEU A 61 3.51 -15.57 -21.39
C LEU A 61 3.09 -14.34 -22.19
N ARG A 62 2.77 -13.24 -21.50
CA ARG A 62 2.45 -11.94 -22.13
C ARG A 62 3.15 -10.82 -21.39
N GLY A 63 3.95 -10.03 -22.09
CA GLY A 63 4.68 -8.90 -21.52
C GLY A 63 5.28 -8.04 -22.62
N ASP A 64 5.81 -6.88 -22.23
CA ASP A 64 6.41 -5.93 -23.15
C ASP A 64 7.94 -6.11 -23.27
N ASP A 65 8.57 -6.76 -22.27
CA ASP A 65 10.01 -6.99 -22.20
C ASP A 65 10.35 -8.45 -22.58
N VAL A 66 11.02 -8.62 -23.71
CA VAL A 66 11.43 -9.94 -24.23
C VAL A 66 12.44 -10.64 -23.30
N GLY A 67 13.32 -9.88 -22.66
CA GLY A 67 14.31 -10.42 -21.72
C GLY A 67 13.63 -11.01 -20.49
N GLU A 68 12.64 -10.30 -19.93
CA GLU A 68 11.84 -10.79 -18.80
C GLU A 68 11.04 -12.04 -19.19
N ILE A 69 10.38 -12.03 -20.35
CA ILE A 69 9.62 -13.17 -20.86
C ILE A 69 10.53 -14.40 -20.99
N THR A 70 11.73 -14.25 -21.55
CA THR A 70 12.66 -15.36 -21.77
C THR A 70 13.18 -15.93 -20.44
N ALA A 71 13.51 -15.07 -19.49
CA ALA A 71 13.94 -15.49 -18.16
C ALA A 71 12.84 -16.24 -17.41
N ILE A 72 11.59 -15.79 -17.54
CA ILE A 72 10.42 -16.48 -16.95
C ILE A 72 10.18 -17.83 -17.62
N ASP A 73 10.27 -17.91 -18.96
CA ASP A 73 10.11 -19.18 -19.68
C ASP A 73 11.15 -20.22 -19.23
N GLN A 74 12.42 -19.82 -19.10
CA GLN A 74 13.47 -20.70 -18.60
C GLN A 74 13.14 -21.24 -17.21
N ARG A 75 12.76 -20.36 -16.27
CA ARG A 75 12.36 -20.78 -14.91
C ARG A 75 11.18 -21.74 -14.93
N LEU A 76 10.16 -21.49 -15.76
CA LEU A 76 9.01 -22.38 -15.87
C LEU A 76 9.39 -23.77 -16.39
N ARG A 77 10.36 -23.86 -17.31
CA ARG A 77 10.91 -25.15 -17.76
C ARG A 77 11.62 -25.87 -16.63
N GLU A 78 12.44 -25.15 -15.85
CA GLU A 78 13.17 -25.72 -14.71
C GLU A 78 12.24 -26.25 -13.62
N TYR A 79 11.19 -25.50 -13.27
CA TYR A 79 10.29 -25.86 -12.18
C TYR A 79 9.16 -26.81 -12.58
N VAL A 80 8.70 -26.73 -13.84
CA VAL A 80 7.43 -27.34 -14.26
C VAL A 80 7.58 -28.17 -15.54
N GLY A 81 8.47 -27.76 -16.45
CA GLY A 81 8.75 -28.47 -17.70
C GLY A 81 9.45 -29.82 -17.48
N ASP A 82 10.14 -30.00 -16.36
CA ASP A 82 10.80 -31.25 -16.02
C ASP A 82 10.00 -32.06 -14.99
N GLY A 83 9.10 -32.91 -15.47
CA GLY A 83 8.43 -33.92 -14.65
C GLY A 83 9.36 -34.99 -14.04
N LYS A 84 10.69 -34.81 -14.06
CA LYS A 84 11.68 -35.80 -13.61
C LYS A 84 12.92 -35.26 -12.85
N ALA A 85 13.01 -33.98 -12.44
CA ALA A 85 14.24 -33.46 -11.78
C ALA A 85 14.10 -33.00 -10.30
N THR A 86 13.34 -33.73 -9.48
CA THR A 86 13.61 -33.78 -8.02
C THR A 86 13.92 -35.20 -7.57
N LYS A 87 14.82 -35.87 -8.30
CA LYS A 87 15.50 -37.07 -7.79
C LYS A 87 16.69 -36.59 -6.95
N GLY A 88 16.54 -36.60 -5.63
CA GLY A 88 17.68 -36.50 -4.73
C GLY A 88 17.46 -35.67 -3.48
N ARG A 89 16.53 -36.07 -2.60
CA ARG A 89 16.69 -35.80 -1.17
C ARG A 89 17.85 -36.66 -0.69
N VAL A 90 19.06 -36.11 -0.66
CA VAL A 90 20.16 -36.69 0.12
C VAL A 90 19.73 -36.61 1.58
N LYS A 91 19.45 -37.77 2.19
CA LYS A 91 19.48 -37.90 3.64
C LYS A 91 20.92 -38.25 4.02
N GLN A 92 21.55 -37.39 4.81
CA GLN A 92 22.62 -37.80 5.73
C GLN A 92 21.99 -38.48 6.94
#